data_AF-A0A411KY25-F1
#
_entry.id   AF-A0A411KY25-F1
#
_cell.length_a   1.000
_cell.length_b   1.000
_cell.length_c   1.000
_cell.angle_alpha   90.00
_cell.angle_beta   90.00
_cell.angle_gamma   90.00
#
_symmetry.space_group_name_H-M   'P 1'
#
loop_
_entity.id
_entity.type
_entity.pdbx_description
1 polymer ?
#
loop_
_entity_poly.entity_id
_entity_poly.type
_entity_poly.pdbx_seq_one_letter_code
_entity_poly.pdbx_strand_id
1 'polypeptide(L)'
;DRVDPVELFSCTTEKKEASPKLKMPQFLAQEARGCEYLILWLDCDKEGENICFEVINAVQGTMKKPPYIMDVVYRAKFSAITEKEIKSAMLNLGKPNENEARSVDARQELDLRIGCAFTRFQTKFFQGKYGDLDASLISYGPCQTPTLGFCVKRHDDIQTFKPESYWVLQVNIKTSEGREATLSWERVRCFEKDITVMFL
;
A
#
# COMPACT_ATOMS: atom_id res chain seq x y z
N ASP A 1 -26.01 14.84 -2.88
CA ASP A 1 -24.78 15.52 -3.33
C ASP A 1 -25.05 16.54 -4.42
N ARG A 2 -24.69 17.80 -4.16
CA ARG A 2 -24.95 18.97 -5.04
C ARG A 2 -23.76 19.39 -5.91
N VAL A 3 -22.61 18.73 -5.77
CA VAL A 3 -21.34 19.13 -6.38
C VAL A 3 -21.04 18.23 -7.58
N ASP A 4 -20.64 18.81 -8.71
CA ASP A 4 -20.16 18.05 -9.87
C ASP A 4 -18.85 17.33 -9.50
N PRO A 5 -18.71 16.01 -9.73
CA PRO A 5 -17.48 15.27 -9.44
C PRO A 5 -16.20 15.91 -10.00
N VAL A 6 -16.27 16.67 -11.10
CA VAL A 6 -15.12 17.38 -11.67
C VAL A 6 -14.58 18.48 -10.75
N GLU A 7 -15.44 19.12 -9.96
CA GLU A 7 -15.03 20.17 -9.02
C GLU A 7 -14.13 19.64 -7.89
N LEU A 8 -14.15 18.32 -7.64
CA LEU A 8 -13.33 17.68 -6.61
C LEU A 8 -11.81 17.72 -6.92
N PHE A 9 -11.43 17.99 -8.17
CA PHE A 9 -10.02 18.17 -8.53
C PHE A 9 -9.45 19.51 -8.05
N SER A 10 -10.30 20.52 -7.85
CA SER A 10 -9.88 21.88 -7.45
C SER A 10 -10.35 22.30 -6.07
N CYS A 11 -11.26 21.55 -5.43
CA CYS A 11 -11.78 21.93 -4.12
C CYS A 11 -10.70 21.92 -3.03
N THR A 12 -10.82 22.78 -2.03
CA THR A 12 -9.91 22.79 -0.88
C THR A 12 -10.07 21.51 -0.06
N THR A 13 -8.95 20.92 0.32
CA THR A 13 -8.87 19.78 1.23
C THR A 13 -8.61 20.26 2.65
N GLU A 14 -9.17 19.57 3.65
CA GLU A 14 -8.91 19.85 5.07
C GLU A 14 -8.50 18.57 5.79
N LYS A 15 -7.50 18.66 6.67
CA LYS A 15 -7.14 17.57 7.57
C LYS A 15 -8.12 17.53 8.74
N LYS A 16 -8.68 16.35 9.02
CA LYS A 16 -9.54 16.11 10.19
C LYS A 16 -8.92 15.05 11.09
N GLU A 17 -9.28 15.09 12.36
CA GLU A 17 -8.95 14.01 13.28
C GLU A 17 -9.49 12.68 12.75
N ALA A 18 -8.60 11.71 12.57
CA ALA A 18 -8.97 10.37 12.14
C ALA A 18 -9.93 9.68 13.13
N SER A 19 -9.83 10.01 14.41
CA SER A 19 -10.69 9.48 15.48
C SER A 19 -11.09 10.58 16.46
N PRO A 20 -12.14 11.38 16.15
CA PRO A 20 -12.55 12.53 16.97
C PRO A 20 -12.90 12.19 18.43
N LYS A 21 -13.27 10.93 18.70
CA LYS A 21 -13.56 10.45 20.06
C LYS A 21 -12.32 10.46 20.97
N LEU A 22 -11.13 10.29 20.40
CA LEU A 22 -9.87 10.25 21.15
C LEU A 22 -9.35 11.64 21.51
N LYS A 23 -9.77 12.68 20.76
CA LYS A 23 -9.30 14.07 20.93
C LYS A 23 -7.77 14.16 20.98
N MET A 24 -7.10 13.42 20.11
CA MET A 24 -5.65 13.20 20.18
C MET A 24 -4.85 14.51 20.12
N PRO A 25 -5.15 15.48 19.24
CA PRO A 25 -4.43 16.75 19.22
C PRO A 25 -4.56 17.52 20.54
N GLN A 26 -5.75 17.52 21.15
CA GLN A 26 -5.98 18.19 22.43
C GLN A 26 -5.17 17.52 23.55
N PHE A 27 -5.16 16.18 23.60
CA PHE A 27 -4.38 15.41 24.56
C PHE A 27 -2.88 15.73 24.44
N LEU A 28 -2.32 15.65 23.23
CA LEU A 28 -0.91 15.96 22.98
C LEU A 28 -0.56 17.41 23.36
N ALA A 29 -1.41 18.38 22.98
CA ALA A 29 -1.21 19.78 23.30
C ALA A 29 -1.21 20.06 24.81
N GLN A 30 -2.01 19.31 25.57
CA GLN A 30 -2.05 19.39 27.03
C GLN A 30 -0.77 18.84 27.67
N GLU A 31 -0.32 17.66 27.25
CA GLU A 31 0.91 17.02 27.76
C GLU A 31 2.18 17.82 27.40
N ALA A 32 2.18 18.49 26.25
CA ALA A 32 3.30 19.33 25.82
C ALA A 32 3.42 20.66 26.59
N ARG A 33 2.42 21.01 27.42
CA ARG A 33 2.42 22.29 28.14
C ARG A 33 3.58 22.35 29.13
N GLY A 34 4.45 23.34 28.95
CA GLY A 34 5.64 23.54 29.78
C GLY A 34 6.85 22.72 29.35
N CYS A 35 6.71 21.81 28.39
CA CYS A 35 7.85 21.14 27.76
C CYS A 35 8.64 22.13 26.89
N GLU A 36 9.97 22.05 26.97
CA GLU A 36 10.88 22.90 26.20
C GLU A 36 11.39 22.22 24.93
N TYR A 37 11.46 20.89 24.92
CA TYR A 37 11.97 20.09 23.81
C TYR A 37 10.97 19.00 23.42
N LEU A 38 10.91 18.69 22.13
CA LEU A 38 10.11 17.61 21.55
C LEU A 38 11.04 16.64 20.85
N ILE A 39 11.02 15.36 21.24
CA ILE A 39 11.76 14.30 20.56
C ILE A 39 10.76 13.30 19.99
N LEU A 40 10.80 13.13 18.68
CA LEU A 40 9.87 12.31 17.92
C LEU A 40 10.40 10.88 17.79
N TRP A 41 9.64 9.94 18.34
CA TRP A 41 9.96 8.50 18.39
C TRP A 41 9.01 7.63 17.56
N LEU A 42 8.35 8.21 16.55
CA LEU A 42 7.47 7.47 15.65
C LEU A 42 8.25 6.48 14.76
N ASP A 43 7.57 5.55 14.12
CA ASP A 43 8.22 4.58 13.22
C ASP A 43 8.99 5.27 12.09
N CYS A 44 10.11 4.68 11.68
CA CYS A 44 11.06 5.30 10.75
C CYS A 44 10.73 4.99 9.28
N ASP A 45 9.50 5.31 8.88
CA ASP A 45 9.05 5.30 7.49
C ASP A 45 8.36 6.64 7.12
N LYS A 46 7.89 6.75 5.88
CA LYS A 46 7.27 7.99 5.40
C LYS A 46 5.97 8.33 6.13
N GLU A 47 5.17 7.34 6.51
CA GLU A 47 3.93 7.58 7.26
C GLU A 47 4.24 8.07 8.67
N GLY A 48 5.25 7.47 9.32
CA GLY A 48 5.76 7.93 10.61
C GLY A 48 6.33 9.34 10.55
N GLU A 49 7.05 9.71 9.48
CA GLU A 49 7.48 11.10 9.25
C GLU A 49 6.28 12.03 9.03
N ASN A 50 5.24 11.63 8.30
CA ASN A 50 4.03 12.44 8.14
C ASN A 50 3.34 12.70 9.49
N ILE A 51 3.17 11.65 10.30
CA ILE A 51 2.57 11.77 11.65
C ILE A 51 3.47 12.62 12.58
N CYS A 52 4.81 12.60 12.41
CA CYS A 52 5.68 13.53 13.14
C CYS A 52 5.25 14.99 12.95
N PHE A 53 4.94 15.41 11.72
CA PHE A 53 4.48 16.78 11.45
C PHE A 53 3.06 17.04 11.96
N GLU A 54 2.19 16.02 12.02
CA GLU A 54 0.89 16.16 12.70
C GLU A 54 1.06 16.40 14.21
N VAL A 55 1.96 15.67 14.86
CA VAL A 55 2.30 15.86 16.27
C VAL A 55 2.90 17.24 16.51
N ILE A 56 3.89 17.66 15.70
CA ILE A 56 4.48 19.01 15.77
C ILE A 56 3.38 20.07 15.69
N ASN A 57 2.48 19.96 14.71
CA ASN A 57 1.40 20.92 14.53
C ASN A 57 0.44 20.98 15.72
N ALA A 58 0.17 19.83 16.36
CA ALA A 58 -0.68 19.77 17.55
C ALA A 58 -0.05 20.44 18.78
N VAL A 59 1.28 20.35 18.95
CA VAL A 59 1.95 20.75 20.21
C VAL A 59 2.70 22.08 20.14
N GLN A 60 3.15 22.51 18.96
CA GLN A 60 4.02 23.69 18.81
C GLN A 60 3.45 24.99 19.41
N GLY A 61 2.12 25.10 19.48
CA GLY A 61 1.42 26.26 20.05
C GLY A 61 1.38 26.30 21.57
N THR A 62 1.60 25.17 22.25
CA THR A 62 1.49 25.04 23.72
C THR A 62 2.81 24.81 24.42
N MET A 63 3.85 24.43 23.69
CA MET A 63 5.20 24.25 24.21
C MET A 63 5.82 25.57 24.69
N LYS A 64 6.70 25.47 25.68
CA LYS A 64 7.47 26.60 26.19
C LYS A 64 8.59 26.93 25.19
N LYS A 65 8.66 28.18 24.75
CA LYS A 65 9.72 28.65 23.84
C LYS A 65 10.92 29.15 24.65
N PRO A 66 12.10 28.49 24.57
CA PRO A 66 13.30 28.98 25.23
C PRO A 66 13.76 30.28 24.55
N PRO A 67 14.21 31.30 25.31
CA PRO A 67 14.53 32.63 24.76
C PRO A 67 15.71 32.67 23.76
N TYR A 68 16.52 31.62 23.69
CA TYR A 68 17.74 31.58 22.85
C TYR A 68 17.87 30.32 21.97
N ILE A 69 16.84 29.47 21.93
CA ILE A 69 16.86 28.24 21.13
C ILE A 69 15.69 28.29 20.14
N MET A 70 16.03 28.41 18.86
CA MET A 70 15.02 28.52 17.79
C MET A 70 14.44 27.17 17.38
N ASP A 71 15.21 26.09 17.53
CA ASP A 71 14.82 24.76 17.07
C ASP A 71 14.92 23.75 18.22
N VAL A 72 13.75 23.37 18.72
CA VAL A 72 13.57 22.49 19.89
C VAL A 72 12.95 21.13 19.52
N VAL A 73 12.79 20.85 18.23
CA VAL A 73 12.18 19.63 17.72
C VAL A 73 13.26 18.71 17.18
N TYR A 74 13.28 17.46 17.63
CA TYR A 74 14.26 16.46 17.26
C TYR A 74 13.59 15.18 16.81
N ARG A 75 14.29 14.42 15.97
CA ARG A 75 13.83 13.14 15.44
C ARG A 75 14.80 12.03 15.82
N ALA A 76 14.32 11.07 16.59
CA ALA A 76 15.07 9.84 16.85
C ALA A 76 14.85 8.87 15.69
N LYS A 77 15.94 8.26 15.17
CA LYS A 77 15.89 7.26 14.11
C LYS A 77 16.39 5.91 14.62
N PHE A 78 15.59 4.87 14.48
CA PHE A 78 15.86 3.51 14.94
C PHE A 78 15.21 2.50 13.98
N SER A 79 15.76 1.28 13.88
CA SER A 79 15.23 0.24 12.99
C SER A 79 14.68 -0.97 13.75
N ALA A 80 15.04 -1.15 15.02
CA ALA A 80 14.34 -2.05 15.93
C ALA A 80 14.28 -1.51 17.37
N ILE A 81 13.37 -2.09 18.14
CA ILE A 81 13.13 -1.75 19.54
C ILE A 81 14.09 -2.56 20.42
N THR A 82 15.39 -2.25 20.31
CA THR A 82 16.45 -2.87 21.12
C THR A 82 17.14 -1.81 21.97
N GLU A 83 17.62 -2.20 23.16
CA GLU A 83 18.30 -1.26 24.08
C GLU A 83 19.46 -0.52 23.40
N LYS A 84 20.26 -1.25 22.62
CA LYS A 84 21.39 -0.70 21.85
C LYS A 84 20.93 0.37 20.86
N GLU A 85 19.89 0.09 20.08
CA GLU A 85 19.41 1.02 19.07
C GLU A 85 18.73 2.25 19.67
N ILE A 86 17.90 2.08 20.69
CA ILE A 86 17.22 3.22 21.33
C ILE A 86 18.23 4.17 21.99
N LYS A 87 19.25 3.63 22.68
CA LYS A 87 20.34 4.46 23.21
C LYS A 87 21.11 5.16 22.10
N SER A 88 21.44 4.45 21.03
CA SER A 88 22.12 5.03 19.87
C SER A 88 21.31 6.15 19.21
N ALA A 89 19.99 5.97 19.06
CA ALA A 89 19.10 6.97 18.48
C ALA A 89 19.02 8.24 19.34
N MET A 90 18.95 8.08 20.66
CA MET A 90 18.95 9.21 21.60
C MET A 90 20.26 10.00 21.58
N LEU A 91 21.39 9.33 21.37
CA LEU A 91 22.70 9.99 21.25
C LEU A 91 22.91 10.70 19.91
N ASN A 92 22.16 10.30 18.87
CA ASN A 92 22.32 10.78 17.49
C ASN A 92 21.00 11.36 16.96
N LEU A 93 20.39 12.27 17.70
CA LEU A 93 19.14 12.91 17.30
C LEU A 93 19.33 13.76 16.03
N GLY A 94 18.44 13.55 15.06
CA GLY A 94 18.35 14.33 13.84
C GLY A 94 17.17 15.30 13.84
N LYS A 95 16.74 15.67 12.63
CA LYS A 95 15.55 16.49 12.37
C LYS A 95 14.53 15.70 11.56
N PRO A 96 13.22 15.96 11.74
CA PRO A 96 12.18 15.34 10.93
C PRO A 96 12.30 15.80 9.47
N ASN A 97 11.94 14.94 8.52
CA ASN A 97 12.09 15.21 7.09
C ASN A 97 10.77 15.72 6.47
N GLU A 98 10.65 17.03 6.30
CA GLU A 98 9.43 17.65 5.75
C GLU A 98 9.13 17.21 4.31
N ASN A 99 10.15 16.93 3.50
CA ASN A 99 9.94 16.50 2.11
C ASN A 99 9.30 15.10 2.04
N GLU A 100 9.67 14.20 2.96
CA GLU A 100 9.04 12.89 3.05
C GLU A 100 7.58 13.01 3.52
N ALA A 101 7.33 13.82 4.55
CA ALA A 101 5.98 14.10 5.02
C ALA A 101 5.08 14.71 3.92
N ARG A 102 5.59 15.70 3.17
CA ARG A 102 4.89 16.31 2.04
C ARG A 102 4.62 15.33 0.90
N SER A 103 5.48 14.32 0.72
CA SER A 103 5.23 13.26 -0.27
C SER A 103 4.04 12.37 0.11
N VAL A 104 3.82 12.14 1.41
CA VAL A 104 2.64 11.44 1.92
C VAL A 104 1.38 12.29 1.76
N ASP A 105 1.44 13.58 2.11
CA ASP A 105 0.32 14.51 1.92
C ASP A 105 -0.11 14.57 0.44
N ALA A 106 0.85 14.65 -0.48
CA ALA A 106 0.58 14.64 -1.92
C ALA A 106 -0.11 13.34 -2.36
N ARG A 107 0.35 12.18 -1.85
CA ARG A 107 -0.26 10.88 -2.14
C ARG A 107 -1.70 10.79 -1.61
N GLN A 108 -1.92 11.19 -0.35
CA GLN A 108 -3.24 11.20 0.28
C GLN A 108 -4.23 12.09 -0.51
N GLU A 109 -3.79 13.27 -0.95
CA GLU A 109 -4.62 14.18 -1.73
C GLU A 109 -4.94 13.63 -3.12
N LEU A 110 -3.95 13.07 -3.83
CA LEU A 110 -4.17 12.45 -5.14
C LEU A 110 -5.17 11.28 -5.05
N ASP A 111 -4.96 10.39 -4.09
CA ASP A 111 -5.82 9.22 -3.86
C ASP A 111 -7.26 9.66 -3.54
N LEU A 112 -7.43 10.67 -2.67
CA LEU A 112 -8.74 11.22 -2.30
C LEU A 112 -9.46 11.85 -3.50
N ARG A 113 -8.79 12.75 -4.21
CA ARG A 113 -9.38 13.51 -5.33
C ARG A 113 -9.79 12.58 -6.46
N ILE A 114 -8.84 11.79 -6.96
CA ILE A 114 -9.06 10.86 -8.07
C ILE A 114 -10.09 9.81 -7.64
N GLY A 115 -9.91 9.19 -6.47
CA GLY A 115 -10.79 8.14 -5.99
C GLY A 115 -12.23 8.62 -5.84
N CYS A 116 -12.46 9.74 -5.15
CA CYS A 116 -13.81 10.26 -4.94
C CYS A 116 -14.46 10.78 -6.22
N ALA A 117 -13.72 11.46 -7.11
CA ALA A 117 -14.26 11.96 -8.38
C ALA A 117 -14.81 10.82 -9.24
N PHE A 118 -13.98 9.82 -9.53
CA PHE A 118 -14.39 8.69 -10.38
C PHE A 118 -15.41 7.78 -9.67
N THR A 119 -15.30 7.59 -8.36
CA THR A 119 -16.28 6.80 -7.60
C THR A 119 -17.65 7.46 -7.63
N ARG A 120 -17.76 8.74 -7.25
CA ARG A 120 -19.05 9.46 -7.22
C ARG A 120 -19.67 9.60 -8.62
N PHE A 121 -18.85 9.78 -9.64
CA PHE A 121 -19.32 9.78 -11.02
C PHE A 121 -20.01 8.45 -11.37
N GLN A 122 -19.33 7.32 -11.13
CA GLN A 122 -19.86 6.00 -11.46
C GLN A 122 -21.07 5.61 -10.62
N THR A 123 -21.01 5.79 -9.29
CA THR A 123 -22.12 5.44 -8.41
C THR A 123 -23.39 6.22 -8.77
N LYS A 124 -23.28 7.52 -9.05
CA LYS A 124 -24.41 8.34 -9.51
C LYS A 124 -24.90 7.93 -10.90
N PHE A 125 -24.00 7.64 -11.83
CA PHE A 125 -24.35 7.24 -13.19
C PHE A 125 -25.10 5.89 -13.24
N PHE A 126 -24.75 4.96 -12.36
CA PHE A 126 -25.34 3.62 -12.31
C PHE A 126 -26.49 3.48 -11.30
N GLN A 127 -26.75 4.51 -10.48
CA GLN A 127 -27.82 4.48 -9.48
C GLN A 127 -29.20 4.21 -10.12
N GLY A 128 -29.82 3.08 -9.74
CA GLY A 128 -31.14 2.69 -10.23
C GLY A 128 -31.20 2.27 -11.70
N LYS A 129 -30.05 2.12 -12.37
CA LYS A 129 -29.98 1.77 -13.81
C LYS A 129 -30.16 0.27 -14.07
N TYR A 130 -29.75 -0.56 -13.13
CA TYR A 130 -29.87 -2.02 -13.20
C TYR A 130 -30.49 -2.55 -11.91
N GLY A 131 -31.49 -3.44 -12.02
CA GLY A 131 -32.24 -3.95 -10.87
C GLY A 131 -31.44 -4.89 -9.96
N ASP A 132 -30.35 -5.44 -10.47
CA ASP A 132 -29.43 -6.38 -9.83
C ASP A 132 -28.10 -5.73 -9.39
N LEU A 133 -27.95 -4.42 -9.58
CA LEU A 133 -26.72 -3.70 -9.23
C LEU A 133 -26.95 -2.73 -8.07
N ASP A 134 -26.27 -2.99 -6.96
CA ASP A 134 -26.06 -1.97 -5.94
C ASP A 134 -24.91 -1.05 -6.36
N ALA A 135 -25.27 0.12 -6.91
CA ALA A 135 -24.30 1.11 -7.38
C ALA A 135 -23.37 1.63 -6.28
N SER A 136 -23.70 1.47 -4.99
CA SER A 136 -22.83 1.87 -3.88
C SER A 136 -21.57 1.03 -3.74
N LEU A 137 -21.54 -0.16 -4.37
CA LEU A 137 -20.40 -1.07 -4.38
C LEU A 137 -19.32 -0.67 -5.41
N ILE A 138 -19.64 0.23 -6.34
CA ILE A 138 -18.70 0.64 -7.39
C ILE A 138 -17.74 1.68 -6.83
N SER A 139 -16.44 1.41 -6.93
CA SER A 139 -15.40 2.37 -6.55
C SER A 139 -14.24 2.36 -7.54
N TYR A 140 -13.56 3.51 -7.62
CA TYR A 140 -12.34 3.68 -8.38
C TYR A 140 -11.23 4.16 -7.47
N GLY A 141 -10.02 3.68 -7.72
CA GLY A 141 -8.83 4.18 -7.05
C GLY A 141 -7.61 4.00 -7.95
N PRO A 142 -6.69 4.98 -7.99
CA PRO A 142 -5.58 4.99 -8.93
C PRO A 142 -4.64 3.78 -8.77
N CYS A 143 -4.56 3.21 -7.56
CA CYS A 143 -3.81 1.98 -7.30
C CYS A 143 -4.70 0.72 -7.31
N GLN A 144 -5.88 0.77 -6.69
CA GLN A 144 -6.77 -0.42 -6.59
C GLN A 144 -7.23 -0.95 -7.94
N THR A 145 -7.47 -0.05 -8.92
CA THR A 145 -8.01 -0.42 -10.23
C THR A 145 -6.97 -1.19 -11.07
N PRO A 146 -5.71 -0.72 -11.21
CA PRO A 146 -4.64 -1.53 -11.79
C PRO A 146 -4.41 -2.87 -11.08
N THR A 147 -4.52 -2.90 -9.74
CA THR A 147 -4.37 -4.15 -8.96
C THR A 147 -5.45 -5.17 -9.35
N LEU A 148 -6.72 -4.76 -9.43
CA LEU A 148 -7.80 -5.61 -9.93
C LEU A 148 -7.55 -6.05 -11.38
N GLY A 149 -6.98 -5.16 -12.20
CA GLY A 149 -6.58 -5.45 -13.57
C GLY A 149 -5.68 -6.68 -13.71
N PHE A 150 -4.76 -6.93 -12.76
CA PHE A 150 -3.95 -8.15 -12.79
C PHE A 150 -4.78 -9.42 -12.58
N CYS A 151 -5.76 -9.38 -11.67
CA CYS A 151 -6.65 -10.51 -11.41
C CYS A 151 -7.55 -10.80 -12.62
N VAL A 152 -8.15 -9.74 -13.20
CA VAL A 152 -9.01 -9.84 -14.38
C VAL A 152 -8.20 -10.36 -15.57
N LYS A 153 -7.01 -9.82 -15.83
CA LYS A 153 -6.13 -10.31 -16.89
C LYS A 153 -5.86 -11.81 -16.77
N ARG A 154 -5.50 -12.28 -15.56
CA ARG A 154 -5.28 -13.71 -15.34
C ARG A 154 -6.55 -14.52 -15.56
N HIS A 155 -7.71 -14.01 -15.14
CA HIS A 155 -8.98 -14.67 -15.40
C HIS A 155 -9.22 -14.82 -16.90
N ASP A 156 -9.03 -13.74 -17.68
CA ASP A 156 -9.21 -13.73 -19.13
C ASP A 156 -8.23 -14.70 -19.82
N ASP A 157 -6.96 -14.72 -19.40
CA ASP A 157 -5.95 -15.66 -19.90
C ASP A 157 -6.40 -17.12 -19.69
N ILE A 158 -7.00 -17.44 -18.52
CA ILE A 158 -7.52 -18.78 -18.22
C ILE A 158 -8.77 -19.10 -19.05
N GLN A 159 -9.71 -18.17 -19.16
CA GLN A 159 -10.95 -18.37 -19.93
C GLN A 159 -10.69 -18.57 -21.42
N THR A 160 -9.69 -17.87 -21.95
CA THR A 160 -9.33 -17.91 -23.37
C THR A 160 -8.28 -18.97 -23.70
N PHE A 161 -7.70 -19.62 -22.68
CA PHE A 161 -6.75 -20.71 -22.86
C PHE A 161 -7.40 -21.87 -23.61
N LYS A 162 -6.80 -22.27 -24.72
CA LYS A 162 -7.18 -23.46 -25.47
C LYS A 162 -6.14 -24.55 -25.18
N PRO A 163 -6.47 -25.58 -24.37
CA PRO A 163 -5.52 -26.66 -24.09
C PRO A 163 -5.13 -27.38 -25.37
N GLU A 164 -3.83 -27.54 -25.56
CA GLU A 164 -3.26 -28.30 -26.68
C GLU A 164 -2.81 -29.67 -26.17
N SER A 165 -3.22 -30.72 -26.89
CA SER A 165 -2.76 -32.08 -26.59
C SER A 165 -1.27 -32.20 -26.91
N TYR A 166 -0.53 -32.84 -26.02
CA TYR A 166 0.87 -33.20 -26.23
C TYR A 166 1.10 -34.65 -25.82
N TRP A 167 2.15 -35.24 -26.36
CA TRP A 167 2.56 -36.61 -26.12
C TRP A 167 3.94 -36.64 -25.46
N VAL A 168 4.14 -37.59 -24.57
CA VAL A 168 5.40 -37.81 -23.84
C VAL A 168 5.75 -39.29 -23.98
N LEU A 169 7.00 -39.57 -24.35
CA LEU A 169 7.55 -40.92 -24.31
C LEU A 169 8.02 -41.21 -22.88
N GLN A 170 7.53 -42.30 -22.28
CA GLN A 170 7.91 -42.71 -20.94
C GLN A 170 8.26 -44.20 -20.96
N VAL A 171 9.49 -44.54 -20.56
CA VAL A 171 9.99 -45.92 -20.58
C VAL A 171 10.14 -46.41 -19.15
N ASN A 172 9.44 -47.48 -18.80
CA ASN A 172 9.59 -48.14 -17.50
C ASN A 172 10.52 -49.34 -17.69
N ILE A 173 11.64 -49.34 -16.98
CA ILE A 173 12.61 -50.45 -16.97
C ILE A 173 12.57 -51.15 -15.62
N LYS A 174 12.84 -52.45 -15.64
CA LYS A 174 13.07 -53.25 -14.44
C LYS A 174 14.50 -53.77 -14.46
N THR A 175 15.25 -53.50 -13.41
CA THR A 175 16.63 -54.00 -13.28
C THR A 175 16.62 -55.49 -12.98
N SER A 176 17.76 -56.15 -13.22
CA SER A 176 17.96 -57.56 -12.85
C SER A 176 17.78 -57.83 -11.34
N GLU A 177 17.95 -56.80 -10.50
CA GLU A 177 17.70 -56.83 -9.06
C GLU A 177 16.24 -56.58 -8.68
N GLY A 178 15.34 -56.45 -9.67
CA GLY A 178 13.92 -56.23 -9.46
C GLY A 178 13.51 -54.78 -9.16
N ARG A 179 14.43 -53.81 -9.24
CA ARG A 179 14.10 -52.39 -9.04
C ARG A 179 13.44 -51.82 -10.30
N GLU A 180 12.40 -51.03 -10.14
CA GLU A 180 11.74 -50.33 -11.24
C GLU A 180 12.28 -48.91 -11.36
N ALA A 181 12.53 -48.46 -12.59
CA ALA A 181 12.91 -47.08 -12.88
C ALA A 181 12.15 -46.57 -14.10
N THR A 182 11.66 -45.33 -14.00
CA THR A 182 11.04 -44.62 -15.12
C THR A 182 12.08 -43.69 -15.75
N LEU A 183 12.39 -43.91 -17.02
CA LEU A 183 13.24 -43.04 -17.81
C LEU A 183 12.40 -41.89 -18.39
N SER A 184 12.91 -40.67 -18.25
CA SER A 184 12.30 -39.47 -18.82
C SER A 184 12.87 -39.20 -20.20
N TRP A 185 12.00 -38.89 -21.17
CA TRP A 185 12.44 -38.53 -22.51
C TRP A 185 13.16 -37.17 -22.52
N GLU A 186 14.35 -37.11 -23.09
CA GLU A 186 15.16 -35.89 -23.16
C GLU A 186 14.42 -34.72 -23.84
N ARG A 187 13.55 -35.02 -24.82
CA ARG A 187 12.74 -34.03 -25.54
C ARG A 187 11.54 -33.52 -24.75
N VAL A 188 11.27 -34.08 -23.58
CA VAL A 188 10.17 -33.74 -22.64
C VAL A 188 8.78 -34.01 -23.21
N ARG A 189 8.37 -33.37 -24.31
CA ARG A 189 7.07 -33.56 -24.95
C ARG A 189 7.11 -33.22 -26.44
N CYS A 190 6.14 -33.72 -27.20
CA CYS A 190 5.90 -33.36 -28.60
C CYS A 190 4.41 -33.06 -28.79
N PHE A 191 4.07 -32.06 -29.60
CA PHE A 191 2.67 -31.68 -29.91
C PHE A 191 2.16 -32.34 -31.21
N GLU A 192 2.95 -33.22 -31.81
CA GLU A 192 2.59 -33.95 -33.02
C GLU A 192 2.57 -35.45 -32.73
N LYS A 193 1.39 -36.06 -32.84
CA LYS A 193 1.20 -37.48 -32.54
C LYS A 193 2.04 -38.35 -33.47
N ASP A 194 2.00 -38.08 -34.77
CA ASP A 194 2.64 -38.91 -35.78
C ASP A 194 4.17 -38.90 -35.63
N ILE A 195 4.75 -37.74 -35.31
CA ILE A 195 6.18 -37.62 -35.00
C ILE A 195 6.52 -38.40 -33.72
N THR A 196 5.67 -38.34 -32.70
CA THR A 196 5.93 -39.04 -31.44
C THR A 196 5.94 -40.56 -31.63
N VAL A 197 5.05 -41.09 -32.48
CA VAL A 197 4.98 -42.53 -32.78
C VAL A 197 6.24 -43.04 -33.48
N MET A 198 6.97 -42.19 -34.21
CA MET A 198 8.24 -42.59 -34.84
C MET A 198 9.38 -42.89 -33.83
N PHE A 199 9.22 -42.51 -32.55
CA PHE A 199 10.19 -42.78 -31.48
C PHE A 199 9.84 -44.00 -30.62
N LEU A 200 8.72 -44.68 -30.88
CA LEU A 200 8.34 -45.96 -30.28
C LEU A 200 9.02 -47.13 -31.00
#